data_AF-A0A6A6HRF4-F1
#
_entry.id   AF-A0A6A6HRF4-F1
#
_cell.length_a   1.000
_cell.length_b   1.000
_cell.length_c   1.000
_cell.angle_alpha   90.00
_cell.angle_beta   90.00
_cell.angle_gamma   90.00
#
_symmetry.space_group_name_H-M   'P 1'
#
loop_
_entity.id
_entity.type
_entity.pdbx_description
1 polymer ?
#
loop_
_entity_poly.entity_id
_entity_poly.type
_entity_poly.pdbx_seq_one_letter_code
_entity_poly.pdbx_strand_id
1 'polypeptide(L)'
;MAEPSVAPRSCTPPNTETTLAVRSTPKPEPAADASASSALNTIFRFMDLPAELRLHIYETLLVDTHSYIVPIANLPPARPHVSKSLQPVILRLSRQIHKEALPVLYSSNTFLIRTYPLKRCVPELTLYFGQENAGLIRRVFTVADNDWKEELVEVQKRYKAMGISWEQLQLWGVRIRPANPEDAQEAEDAEGEARRWTEGSEGLVEADEREMERLGVKAAWWEFSESAGGRWVVKKGSLARGGGVGG
;
A
#
# COMPACT_ATOMS: atom_id res chain seq x y z
N MET A 1 12.26 -44.81 13.97
CA MET A 1 12.16 -43.43 14.49
C MET A 1 10.69 -43.13 14.66
N ALA A 2 10.23 -42.92 15.88
CA ALA A 2 8.81 -42.85 16.24
C ALA A 2 8.27 -41.43 16.13
N GLU A 3 7.12 -41.26 15.48
CA GLU A 3 6.37 -40.01 15.37
C GLU A 3 5.70 -39.65 16.71
N PRO A 4 5.68 -38.37 17.12
CA PRO A 4 4.94 -37.94 18.29
C PRO A 4 3.47 -37.66 17.95
N SER A 5 2.58 -38.39 18.63
CA SER A 5 1.13 -38.20 18.65
C SER A 5 0.77 -36.93 19.45
N VAL A 6 0.10 -35.98 18.80
CA VAL A 6 -0.38 -34.72 19.42
C VAL A 6 -1.88 -34.83 19.70
N ALA A 7 -2.23 -34.75 20.99
CA ALA A 7 -3.62 -34.80 21.46
C ALA A 7 -4.36 -33.47 21.22
N PRO A 8 -5.69 -33.50 20.97
CA PRO A 8 -6.50 -32.31 20.73
C PRO A 8 -6.82 -31.54 22.02
N ARG A 9 -6.68 -30.21 21.99
CA ARG A 9 -7.06 -29.30 23.09
C ARG A 9 -8.52 -28.88 22.96
N SER A 10 -9.34 -29.16 23.98
CA SER A 10 -10.72 -28.67 24.07
C SER A 10 -10.76 -27.23 24.56
N CYS A 11 -11.35 -26.33 23.78
CA CYS A 11 -11.67 -24.97 24.19
C CYS A 11 -13.09 -24.91 24.75
N THR A 12 -13.22 -24.63 26.04
CA THR A 12 -14.49 -24.20 26.68
C THR A 12 -14.50 -22.68 26.83
N PRO A 13 -15.57 -21.96 26.45
CA PRO A 13 -15.72 -20.54 26.70
C PRO A 13 -16.18 -20.24 28.14
N PRO A 14 -15.73 -19.16 28.78
CA PRO A 14 -16.30 -18.68 30.04
C PRO A 14 -17.53 -17.80 29.76
N ASN A 15 -18.69 -18.23 30.25
CA ASN A 15 -19.88 -17.39 30.37
C ASN A 15 -19.78 -16.56 31.66
N THR A 16 -19.69 -15.24 31.52
CA THR A 16 -19.83 -14.30 32.65
C THR A 16 -21.06 -13.44 32.39
N GLU A 17 -22.18 -13.84 32.97
CA GLU A 17 -23.40 -13.03 33.05
C GLU A 17 -23.21 -11.94 34.12
N THR A 18 -23.04 -10.70 33.69
CA THR A 18 -23.04 -9.54 34.58
C THR A 18 -24.45 -8.95 34.62
N THR A 19 -25.20 -9.31 35.66
CA THR A 19 -26.49 -8.72 36.03
C THR A 19 -26.27 -7.30 36.57
N LEU A 20 -26.70 -6.28 35.82
CA LEU A 20 -26.71 -4.89 36.27
C LEU A 20 -28.02 -4.56 36.99
N ALA A 21 -27.87 -4.03 38.21
CA ALA A 21 -28.95 -3.69 39.12
C ALA A 21 -29.83 -2.53 38.60
N VAL A 22 -31.15 -2.75 38.73
CA VAL A 22 -32.20 -1.76 38.54
C VAL A 22 -32.06 -0.66 39.59
N ARG A 23 -31.73 0.56 39.16
CA ARG A 23 -31.70 1.77 40.01
C ARG A 23 -33.01 2.54 39.86
N SER A 24 -33.58 2.84 41.01
CA SER A 24 -34.85 3.51 41.26
C SER A 24 -34.92 4.92 40.67
N THR A 25 -36.09 5.27 40.15
CA THR A 25 -36.44 6.56 39.54
C THR A 25 -36.67 7.66 40.59
N PRO A 26 -36.14 8.88 40.40
CA PRO A 26 -36.55 10.04 41.16
C PRO A 26 -37.69 10.84 40.48
N LYS A 27 -38.61 11.24 41.37
CA LYS A 27 -39.73 12.19 41.35
C LYS A 27 -39.68 13.33 40.30
N PRO A 28 -40.79 13.61 39.58
CA PRO A 28 -40.88 14.72 38.62
C PRO A 28 -41.20 16.06 39.30
N GLU A 29 -40.36 17.06 39.08
CA GLU A 29 -40.59 18.48 39.39
C GLU A 29 -40.91 19.27 38.10
N PRO A 30 -41.68 20.37 38.19
CA PRO A 30 -42.44 20.90 37.06
C PRO A 30 -41.63 21.81 36.13
N ALA A 31 -42.05 21.74 34.87
CA ALA A 31 -41.54 22.38 33.68
C ALA A 31 -41.50 23.92 33.70
N ALA A 32 -40.32 24.48 33.47
CA ALA A 32 -40.13 25.71 32.70
C ALA A 32 -38.68 25.72 32.17
N ASP A 33 -38.51 25.98 30.86
CA ASP A 33 -37.24 26.21 30.15
C ASP A 33 -36.40 25.01 29.67
N ALA A 34 -37.04 23.89 29.29
CA ALA A 34 -36.36 22.70 28.72
C ALA A 34 -36.39 22.59 27.17
N SER A 35 -36.68 23.66 26.42
CA SER A 35 -36.95 23.54 24.96
C SER A 35 -35.75 23.75 24.03
N ALA A 36 -34.54 24.02 24.54
CA ALA A 36 -33.34 24.27 23.71
C ALA A 36 -32.31 23.12 23.71
N SER A 37 -32.49 22.07 24.53
CA SER A 37 -31.53 20.98 24.73
C SER A 37 -31.79 19.74 23.84
N SER A 38 -32.98 19.58 23.27
CA SER A 38 -33.34 18.38 22.49
C SER A 38 -32.80 18.37 21.05
N ALA A 39 -32.19 19.46 20.57
CA ALA A 39 -31.71 19.58 19.19
C ALA A 39 -30.32 18.97 18.93
N LEU A 40 -29.59 18.54 19.96
CA LEU A 40 -28.19 18.10 19.84
C LEU A 40 -27.98 16.57 19.78
N ASN A 41 -29.05 15.77 19.80
CA ASN A 41 -28.98 14.31 19.65
C ASN A 41 -29.46 13.84 18.27
N THR A 42 -29.20 14.61 17.22
CA THR A 42 -29.40 14.11 15.85
C THR A 42 -28.24 13.17 15.52
N ILE A 43 -28.57 11.88 15.42
CA ILE A 43 -27.62 10.86 14.97
C ILE A 43 -27.14 11.25 13.58
N PHE A 44 -25.87 11.59 13.48
CA PHE A 44 -25.23 11.92 12.21
C PHE A 44 -24.99 10.64 11.40
N ARG A 45 -25.56 10.54 10.19
CA ARG A 45 -25.32 9.40 9.30
C ARG A 45 -24.12 9.69 8.40
N PHE A 46 -23.16 8.78 8.37
CA PHE A 46 -21.97 8.90 7.53
C PHE A 46 -22.29 9.13 6.04
N MET A 47 -23.35 8.50 5.52
CA MET A 47 -23.74 8.62 4.11
C MET A 47 -24.39 9.97 3.76
N ASP A 48 -24.75 10.78 4.76
CA ASP A 48 -25.26 12.14 4.56
C ASP A 48 -24.12 13.15 4.34
N LEU A 49 -22.85 12.72 4.49
CA LEU A 49 -21.69 13.51 4.10
C LEU A 49 -21.62 13.69 2.57
N PRO A 50 -21.24 14.88 2.08
CA PRO A 50 -20.76 15.07 0.71
C PRO A 50 -19.64 14.09 0.34
N ALA A 51 -19.58 13.72 -0.94
CA ALA A 51 -18.66 12.70 -1.42
C ALA A 51 -17.19 13.08 -1.17
N GLU A 52 -16.85 14.37 -1.26
CA GLU A 52 -15.51 14.92 -1.04
C GLU A 52 -15.04 14.66 0.39
N LEU A 53 -15.92 14.87 1.38
CA LEU A 53 -15.60 14.59 2.78
C LEU A 53 -15.45 13.09 3.03
N ARG A 54 -16.26 12.24 2.37
CA ARG A 54 -16.09 10.78 2.44
C ARG A 54 -14.75 10.35 1.84
N LEU A 55 -14.37 10.88 0.68
CA LEU A 55 -13.08 10.61 0.05
C LEU A 55 -11.90 11.00 0.96
N HIS A 56 -11.97 12.17 1.60
CA HIS A 56 -10.94 12.59 2.55
C HIS A 56 -10.82 11.68 3.77
N ILE A 57 -11.96 11.15 4.27
CA ILE A 57 -11.98 10.14 5.33
C ILE A 57 -11.36 8.83 4.82
N TYR A 58 -11.68 8.39 3.60
CA TYR A 58 -11.08 7.19 3.02
C TYR A 58 -9.57 7.34 2.83
N GLU A 59 -9.07 8.48 2.35
CA GLU A 59 -7.64 8.78 2.27
C GLU A 59 -6.97 8.68 3.65
N THR A 60 -7.61 9.25 4.67
CA THR A 60 -7.16 9.19 6.05
C THR A 60 -7.16 7.77 6.61
N LEU A 61 -7.97 6.84 6.10
CA LEU A 61 -8.02 5.46 6.59
C LEU A 61 -7.19 4.47 5.75
N LEU A 62 -7.05 4.73 4.46
CA LEU A 62 -6.56 3.77 3.46
C LEU A 62 -5.23 4.16 2.83
N VAL A 63 -4.75 5.39 3.01
CA VAL A 63 -3.47 5.83 2.44
C VAL A 63 -2.41 5.93 3.53
N ASP A 64 -1.27 5.30 3.25
CA ASP A 64 -0.03 5.47 4.00
C ASP A 64 0.99 6.18 3.10
N THR A 65 1.29 7.44 3.43
CA THR A 65 2.28 8.28 2.74
C THR A 65 3.71 8.00 3.17
N HIS A 66 3.90 7.23 4.24
CA HIS A 66 5.19 6.97 4.85
C HIS A 66 5.67 5.54 4.63
N SER A 67 4.84 4.67 4.02
CA SER A 67 5.17 3.29 3.70
C SER A 67 4.71 2.90 2.30
N TYR A 68 5.21 1.75 1.86
CA TYR A 68 4.66 0.97 0.76
C TYR A 68 3.72 -0.13 1.28
N ILE A 69 2.95 -0.70 0.35
CA ILE A 69 2.21 -1.94 0.54
C ILE A 69 3.04 -3.09 -0.05
N VAL A 70 3.27 -4.13 0.76
CA VAL A 70 3.78 -5.42 0.28
C VAL A 70 2.58 -6.33 0.08
N PRO A 71 2.27 -6.73 -1.16
CA PRO A 71 1.14 -7.58 -1.45
C PRO A 71 1.22 -8.99 -0.84
N ILE A 72 2.43 -9.52 -0.75
CA ILE A 72 2.67 -10.91 -0.34
C ILE A 72 3.32 -10.89 1.04
N ALA A 73 2.56 -11.30 2.05
CA ALA A 73 3.04 -11.44 3.41
C ALA A 73 4.19 -12.47 3.48
N ASN A 74 5.13 -12.27 4.42
CA ASN A 74 6.28 -13.15 4.72
C ASN A 74 7.48 -13.10 3.76
N LEU A 75 7.52 -12.12 2.86
CA LEU A 75 8.71 -11.87 2.04
C LEU A 75 9.55 -10.74 2.66
N PRO A 76 10.82 -10.98 3.09
CA PRO A 76 11.69 -9.95 3.70
C PRO A 76 12.18 -8.93 2.66
N PRO A 77 12.18 -7.62 2.90
CA PRO A 77 12.09 -6.99 4.22
C PRO A 77 10.68 -6.92 4.82
N ALA A 78 10.64 -7.05 6.15
CA ALA A 78 9.48 -6.66 6.93
C ALA A 78 9.22 -5.16 6.75
N ARG A 79 7.94 -4.78 6.75
CA ARG A 79 7.51 -3.38 6.66
C ARG A 79 8.26 -2.57 7.74
N PRO A 80 8.90 -1.43 7.41
CA PRO A 80 9.59 -0.62 8.42
C PRO A 80 8.62 -0.29 9.56
N HIS A 81 9.10 -0.42 10.80
CA HIS A 81 8.34 -0.52 12.05
C HIS A 81 7.48 0.70 12.46
N VAL A 82 7.18 1.61 11.54
CA VAL A 82 6.50 2.90 11.82
C VAL A 82 5.27 3.14 10.94
N SER A 83 4.77 2.13 10.23
CA SER A 83 3.64 2.34 9.32
C SER A 83 2.33 2.60 10.08
N LYS A 84 1.56 3.57 9.59
CA LYS A 84 0.15 3.74 9.97
C LYS A 84 -0.62 2.45 9.67
N SER A 85 -1.42 1.98 10.63
CA SER A 85 -2.30 0.84 10.38
C SER A 85 -3.39 1.24 9.40
N LEU A 86 -3.30 0.73 8.17
CA LEU A 86 -4.38 0.84 7.20
C LEU A 86 -5.64 0.19 7.77
N GLN A 87 -6.81 0.75 7.46
CA GLN A 87 -8.11 0.25 7.93
C GLN A 87 -8.95 -0.32 6.76
N PRO A 88 -8.48 -1.35 6.03
CA PRO A 88 -9.19 -1.88 4.86
C PRO A 88 -10.54 -2.51 5.21
N VAL A 89 -10.83 -2.75 6.50
CA VAL A 89 -12.14 -3.22 6.98
C VAL A 89 -13.29 -2.31 6.56
N ILE A 90 -13.04 -1.01 6.36
CA ILE A 90 -14.05 -0.06 5.89
C ILE A 90 -14.62 -0.46 4.51
N LEU A 91 -13.82 -1.10 3.66
CA LEU A 91 -14.24 -1.56 2.33
C LEU A 91 -15.33 -2.64 2.37
N ARG A 92 -15.60 -3.21 3.55
CA ARG A 92 -16.62 -4.26 3.75
C ARG A 92 -17.93 -3.74 4.33
N LEU A 93 -18.03 -2.46 4.70
CA LEU A 93 -19.20 -1.93 5.41
C LEU A 93 -20.41 -1.74 4.49
N SER A 94 -20.23 -1.26 3.26
CA SER A 94 -21.31 -1.09 2.29
C SER A 94 -20.78 -1.13 0.85
N ARG A 95 -21.67 -1.46 -0.11
CA ARG A 95 -21.31 -1.46 -1.54
C ARG A 95 -20.91 -0.06 -2.04
N GLN A 96 -21.52 0.99 -1.51
CA GLN A 96 -21.19 2.36 -1.89
C GLN A 96 -19.82 2.75 -1.37
N ILE A 97 -19.53 2.49 -0.10
CA ILE A 97 -18.21 2.72 0.50
C ILE A 97 -17.14 1.92 -0.27
N HIS A 98 -17.43 0.67 -0.59
CA HIS A 98 -16.52 -0.16 -1.40
C HIS A 98 -16.20 0.50 -2.74
N LYS A 99 -17.22 0.92 -3.50
CA LYS A 99 -17.01 1.56 -4.81
C LYS A 99 -16.22 2.87 -4.74
N GLU A 100 -16.44 3.68 -3.71
CA GLU A 100 -15.76 4.98 -3.56
C GLU A 100 -14.34 4.83 -3.02
N ALA A 101 -14.14 3.95 -2.03
CA ALA A 101 -12.89 3.87 -1.27
C ALA A 101 -11.86 2.90 -1.86
N LEU A 102 -12.30 1.91 -2.65
CA LEU A 102 -11.42 0.92 -3.27
C LEU A 102 -10.40 1.58 -4.23
N PRO A 103 -10.78 2.50 -5.14
CA PRO A 103 -9.82 3.23 -5.95
C PRO A 103 -8.80 4.00 -5.10
N VAL A 104 -9.23 4.65 -4.01
CA VAL A 104 -8.34 5.41 -3.10
C VAL A 104 -7.24 4.51 -2.52
N LEU A 105 -7.58 3.29 -2.11
CA LEU A 105 -6.59 2.33 -1.60
C LEU A 105 -5.54 1.97 -2.66
N TYR A 106 -5.94 1.66 -3.90
CA TYR A 106 -5.02 1.16 -4.92
C TYR A 106 -4.30 2.25 -5.72
N SER A 107 -4.92 3.42 -5.94
CA SER A 107 -4.32 4.50 -6.73
C SER A 107 -3.31 5.33 -5.94
N SER A 108 -3.57 5.56 -4.65
CA SER A 108 -2.83 6.57 -3.87
C SER A 108 -1.70 5.97 -3.03
N ASN A 109 -1.68 4.65 -2.84
CA ASN A 109 -0.57 3.95 -2.18
C ASN A 109 0.48 3.48 -3.18
N THR A 110 1.74 3.47 -2.74
CA THR A 110 2.83 2.87 -3.52
C THR A 110 2.93 1.38 -3.21
N PHE A 111 2.85 0.54 -4.24
CA PHE A 111 2.99 -0.90 -4.14
C PHE A 111 4.43 -1.30 -4.42
N LEU A 112 5.06 -2.01 -3.49
CA LEU A 112 6.36 -2.63 -3.72
C LEU A 112 6.14 -3.98 -4.39
N ILE A 113 6.54 -4.08 -5.67
CA ILE A 113 6.53 -5.34 -6.42
C ILE A 113 7.97 -5.83 -6.52
N ARG A 114 8.19 -7.09 -6.15
CA ARG A 114 9.51 -7.72 -6.29
C ARG A 114 9.58 -8.50 -7.57
N THR A 115 10.72 -8.43 -8.24
CA THR A 115 10.90 -9.09 -9.54
C THR A 115 11.27 -10.55 -9.39
N TYR A 116 11.69 -11.02 -8.20
CA TYR A 116 12.23 -12.36 -8.03
C TYR A 116 11.47 -13.24 -7.01
N PRO A 117 11.20 -14.52 -7.33
CA PRO A 117 11.31 -15.16 -8.65
C PRO A 117 10.09 -14.83 -9.54
N LEU A 118 10.37 -14.60 -10.83
CA LEU A 118 9.41 -14.18 -11.86
C LEU A 118 8.12 -14.99 -11.90
N LYS A 119 8.28 -16.32 -11.80
CA LYS A 119 7.20 -17.30 -11.92
C LYS A 119 6.20 -17.23 -10.77
N ARG A 120 6.56 -16.58 -9.66
CA ARG A 120 5.74 -16.48 -8.46
C ARG A 120 4.99 -15.16 -8.36
N CYS A 121 5.61 -14.05 -8.77
CA CYS A 121 5.06 -12.72 -8.55
C CYS A 121 3.69 -12.51 -9.23
N VAL A 122 3.54 -12.88 -10.51
CA VAL A 122 2.27 -12.66 -11.24
C VAL A 122 1.12 -13.49 -10.66
N PRO A 123 1.24 -14.83 -10.53
CA PRO A 123 0.15 -15.62 -9.95
C PRO A 123 -0.20 -15.18 -8.53
N GLU A 124 0.79 -14.89 -7.70
CA GLU A 124 0.56 -14.51 -6.29
C GLU A 124 -0.17 -13.16 -6.18
N LEU A 125 0.21 -12.16 -6.96
CA LEU A 125 -0.47 -10.85 -6.96
C LEU A 125 -1.89 -10.94 -7.48
N THR A 126 -2.09 -11.66 -8.59
CA THR A 126 -3.42 -11.86 -9.16
C THR A 126 -4.32 -12.67 -8.23
N LEU A 127 -3.78 -13.66 -7.51
CA LEU A 127 -4.52 -14.41 -6.50
C LEU A 127 -4.89 -13.55 -5.28
N TYR A 128 -4.01 -12.63 -4.88
CA TYR A 128 -4.21 -11.86 -3.65
C TYR A 128 -5.21 -10.71 -3.82
N PHE A 129 -5.12 -9.94 -4.90
CA PHE A 129 -6.03 -8.81 -5.13
C PHE A 129 -7.09 -9.06 -6.21
N GLY A 130 -6.86 -9.97 -7.15
CA GLY A 130 -7.64 -10.07 -8.38
C GLY A 130 -7.21 -9.05 -9.45
N GLN A 131 -7.44 -9.38 -10.72
CA GLN A 131 -7.04 -8.51 -11.85
C GLN A 131 -7.77 -7.16 -11.85
N GLU A 132 -9.04 -7.13 -11.45
CA GLU A 132 -9.84 -5.90 -11.40
C GLU A 132 -9.22 -4.86 -10.45
N ASN A 133 -8.83 -5.30 -9.26
CA ASN A 133 -8.21 -4.43 -8.25
C ASN A 133 -6.79 -4.02 -8.65
N ALA A 134 -6.02 -4.94 -9.25
CA ALA A 134 -4.70 -4.61 -9.79
C ALA A 134 -4.78 -3.52 -10.87
N GLY A 135 -5.85 -3.50 -11.66
CA GLY A 135 -6.15 -2.44 -12.63
C GLY A 135 -6.36 -1.06 -12.04
N LEU A 136 -6.52 -0.93 -10.72
CA LEU A 136 -6.62 0.34 -10.00
C LEU A 136 -5.26 0.84 -9.49
N ILE A 137 -4.20 0.03 -9.57
CA ILE A 137 -2.86 0.43 -9.11
C ILE A 137 -2.30 1.53 -10.02
N ARG A 138 -1.84 2.62 -9.40
CA ARG A 138 -1.24 3.77 -10.13
C ARG A 138 0.20 4.05 -9.74
N ARG A 139 0.70 3.46 -8.65
CA ARG A 139 2.03 3.73 -8.13
C ARG A 139 2.72 2.43 -7.79
N VAL A 140 3.74 2.08 -8.57
CA VAL A 140 4.51 0.87 -8.39
C VAL A 140 5.97 1.23 -8.19
N PHE A 141 6.59 0.57 -7.23
CA PHE A 141 8.01 0.62 -7.01
C PHE A 141 8.57 -0.80 -7.06
N THR A 142 9.67 -0.97 -7.77
CA THR A 142 10.27 -2.26 -8.06
C THR A 142 11.66 -2.32 -7.47
N VAL A 143 12.00 -3.41 -6.81
CA VAL A 143 13.37 -3.67 -6.38
C VAL A 143 13.94 -4.74 -7.29
N ALA A 144 14.94 -4.35 -8.07
CA ALA A 144 15.79 -5.25 -8.84
C ALA A 144 16.62 -6.11 -7.89
N ASP A 145 16.73 -7.40 -8.18
CA ASP A 145 17.85 -8.19 -7.68
C ASP A 145 18.99 -8.15 -8.72
N ASN A 146 20.20 -8.55 -8.32
CA ASN A 146 21.41 -8.37 -9.14
C ASN A 146 21.37 -9.20 -10.43
N ASP A 147 20.60 -10.29 -10.44
CA ASP A 147 20.40 -11.14 -11.62
C ASP A 147 19.29 -10.64 -12.55
N TRP A 148 18.70 -9.47 -12.28
CA TRP A 148 17.57 -8.99 -13.06
C TRP A 148 18.00 -8.39 -14.40
N LYS A 149 17.90 -9.20 -15.46
CA LYS A 149 18.30 -8.84 -16.84
C LYS A 149 17.13 -8.60 -17.78
N GLU A 150 15.94 -8.32 -17.26
CA GLU A 150 14.79 -8.16 -18.13
C GLU A 150 14.77 -6.82 -18.83
N GLU A 151 14.26 -6.84 -20.06
CA GLU A 151 13.95 -5.62 -20.79
C GLU A 151 12.64 -5.00 -20.31
N LEU A 152 12.50 -3.70 -20.49
CA LEU A 152 11.30 -2.95 -20.14
C LEU A 152 10.02 -3.56 -20.74
N VAL A 153 10.10 -4.09 -21.96
CA VAL A 153 8.99 -4.74 -22.66
C VAL A 153 8.45 -5.94 -21.87
N GLU A 154 9.34 -6.76 -21.27
CA GLU A 154 8.92 -7.90 -20.46
C GLU A 154 8.31 -7.46 -19.12
N VAL A 155 8.79 -6.35 -18.53
CA VAL A 155 8.16 -5.73 -17.36
C VAL A 155 6.74 -5.24 -17.66
N GLN A 156 6.56 -4.55 -18.78
CA GLN A 156 5.26 -4.06 -19.23
C GLN A 156 4.28 -5.21 -19.49
N LYS A 157 4.74 -6.25 -20.19
CA LYS A 157 3.97 -7.47 -20.44
C LYS A 157 3.57 -8.15 -19.14
N ARG A 158 4.45 -8.17 -18.14
CA ARG A 158 4.15 -8.69 -16.80
C ARG A 158 3.05 -7.88 -16.12
N TYR A 159 3.17 -6.55 -16.11
CA TYR A 159 2.16 -5.69 -15.50
C TYR A 159 0.81 -5.84 -16.17
N LYS A 160 0.80 -5.92 -17.51
CA LYS A 160 -0.40 -6.24 -18.27
C LYS A 160 -1.02 -7.58 -17.86
N ALA A 161 -0.21 -8.62 -17.64
CA ALA A 161 -0.69 -9.92 -17.17
C ALA A 161 -1.27 -9.87 -15.75
N MET A 162 -0.74 -9.00 -14.88
CA MET A 162 -1.31 -8.74 -13.55
C MET A 162 -2.62 -7.92 -13.60
N GLY A 163 -2.90 -7.26 -14.73
CA GLY A 163 -4.00 -6.28 -14.87
C GLY A 163 -3.58 -4.82 -14.63
N ILE A 164 -2.30 -4.55 -14.36
CA ILE A 164 -1.76 -3.21 -14.15
C ILE A 164 -1.51 -2.54 -15.51
N SER A 165 -2.11 -1.38 -15.74
CA SER A 165 -1.91 -0.60 -16.96
C SER A 165 -0.69 0.30 -16.85
N TRP A 166 0.35 0.04 -17.66
CA TRP A 166 1.60 0.82 -17.68
C TRP A 166 1.35 2.31 -17.92
N GLU A 167 0.44 2.64 -18.83
CA GLU A 167 0.18 4.04 -19.22
C GLU A 167 -0.55 4.83 -18.14
N GLN A 168 -1.30 4.12 -17.30
CA GLN A 168 -2.00 4.73 -16.17
C GLN A 168 -1.12 4.83 -14.92
N LEU A 169 0.11 4.28 -14.94
CA LEU A 169 1.03 4.46 -13.83
C LEU A 169 1.46 5.92 -13.73
N GLN A 170 1.08 6.53 -12.61
CA GLN A 170 1.55 7.82 -12.15
C GLN A 170 2.97 7.75 -11.61
N LEU A 171 3.38 6.59 -11.10
CA LEU A 171 4.74 6.33 -10.66
C LEU A 171 5.10 4.91 -11.04
N TRP A 172 6.21 4.79 -11.77
CA TRP A 172 6.98 3.56 -11.82
C TRP A 172 8.44 3.90 -11.57
N GLY A 173 9.06 3.16 -10.65
CA GLY A 173 10.49 3.26 -10.41
C GLY A 173 11.08 1.89 -10.13
N VAL A 174 12.35 1.74 -10.47
CA VAL A 174 13.19 0.62 -10.10
C VAL A 174 14.41 1.14 -9.35
N ARG A 175 14.80 0.43 -8.29
CA ARG A 175 16.17 0.51 -7.75
C ARG A 175 16.98 -0.65 -8.27
N ILE A 176 18.11 -0.34 -8.90
CA ILE A 176 19.14 -1.30 -9.29
C ILE A 176 20.21 -1.28 -8.21
N ARG A 177 20.52 -2.45 -7.65
CA ARG A 177 21.51 -2.62 -6.59
C ARG A 177 22.67 -3.47 -7.13
N PRO A 178 23.92 -3.17 -6.74
CA PRO A 178 25.03 -4.13 -6.87
C PRO A 178 24.88 -5.26 -5.84
N ALA A 179 25.38 -6.46 -6.12
CA ALA A 179 25.26 -7.58 -5.17
C ALA A 179 26.10 -7.33 -3.90
N ASN A 180 27.26 -6.74 -4.12
CA ASN A 180 28.24 -6.32 -3.16
C ASN A 180 28.60 -4.84 -3.46
N PRO A 181 28.16 -3.90 -2.62
CA PRO A 181 28.47 -2.48 -2.83
C PRO A 181 29.96 -2.15 -2.63
N GLU A 182 30.73 -3.03 -1.99
CA GLU A 182 32.18 -2.86 -1.82
C GLU A 182 32.97 -3.34 -3.06
N ASP A 183 32.33 -4.10 -3.95
CA ASP A 183 32.94 -4.53 -5.20
C ASP A 183 32.74 -3.44 -6.28
N ALA A 184 33.86 -2.81 -6.68
CA ALA A 184 33.85 -1.76 -7.68
C ALA A 184 33.32 -2.25 -9.05
N GLN A 185 33.57 -3.51 -9.41
CA GLN A 185 33.10 -4.08 -10.66
C GLN A 185 31.58 -4.23 -10.64
N GLU A 186 31.01 -4.72 -9.55
CA GLU A 186 29.55 -4.88 -9.45
C GLU A 186 28.82 -3.53 -9.37
N ALA A 187 29.44 -2.53 -8.76
CA ALA A 187 28.94 -1.16 -8.79
C ALA A 187 28.94 -0.57 -10.21
N GLU A 188 30.01 -0.82 -10.98
CA GLU A 188 30.11 -0.44 -12.39
C GLU A 188 29.07 -1.19 -13.24
N ASP A 189 28.86 -2.48 -12.99
CA ASP A 189 27.85 -3.29 -13.68
C ASP A 189 26.43 -2.76 -13.41
N ALA A 190 26.11 -2.42 -12.16
CA ALA A 190 24.82 -1.81 -11.80
C ALA A 190 24.61 -0.44 -12.46
N GLU A 191 25.68 0.34 -12.65
CA GLU A 191 25.64 1.60 -13.40
C GLU A 191 25.45 1.37 -14.90
N GLY A 192 26.14 0.39 -15.47
CA GLY A 192 25.95 -0.04 -16.86
C GLY A 192 24.53 -0.52 -17.13
N GLU A 193 23.95 -1.27 -16.19
CA GLU A 193 22.55 -1.73 -16.24
C GLU A 193 21.57 -0.54 -16.21
N ALA A 194 21.77 0.44 -15.30
CA ALA A 194 20.95 1.64 -15.25
C ALA A 194 21.01 2.45 -16.55
N ARG A 195 22.21 2.65 -17.10
CA ARG A 195 22.42 3.32 -18.39
C ARG A 195 21.76 2.55 -19.54
N ARG A 196 21.88 1.22 -19.56
CA ARG A 196 21.23 0.38 -20.58
C ARG A 196 19.72 0.63 -20.62
N TRP A 197 19.07 0.78 -19.47
CA TRP A 197 17.64 1.04 -19.39
C TRP A 197 17.28 2.45 -19.87
N THR A 198 18.07 3.46 -19.53
CA THR A 198 17.76 4.86 -19.86
C THR A 198 18.11 5.21 -21.30
N GLU A 199 19.17 4.63 -21.87
CA GLU A 199 19.55 4.81 -23.27
C GLU A 199 18.69 3.96 -24.21
N GLY A 200 18.33 2.74 -23.79
CA GLY A 200 17.59 1.79 -24.62
C GLY A 200 16.07 1.94 -24.60
N SER A 201 15.51 2.73 -23.67
CA SER A 201 14.06 2.85 -23.50
C SER A 201 13.59 4.30 -23.56
N GLU A 202 12.81 4.64 -24.58
CA GLU A 202 12.11 5.92 -24.62
C GLU A 202 11.16 6.04 -23.42
N GLY A 203 11.40 7.06 -22.58
CA GLY A 203 10.51 7.35 -21.46
C GLY A 203 10.96 6.81 -20.11
N LEU A 204 12.22 6.39 -19.95
CA LEU A 204 12.85 6.21 -18.65
C LEU A 204 13.92 7.29 -18.41
N VAL A 205 14.10 7.68 -17.14
CA VAL A 205 15.15 8.62 -16.73
C VAL A 205 15.82 8.11 -15.47
N GLU A 206 17.12 8.38 -15.33
CA GLU A 206 17.78 8.17 -14.04
C GLU A 206 17.19 9.15 -13.02
N ALA A 207 17.13 8.72 -11.77
CA ALA A 207 16.75 9.57 -10.65
C ALA A 207 17.77 9.46 -9.52
N ASP A 208 17.94 10.54 -8.78
CA ASP A 208 18.66 10.49 -7.50
C ASP A 208 17.70 10.25 -6.32
N GLU A 209 18.26 10.06 -5.14
CA GLU A 209 17.48 9.83 -3.92
C GLU A 209 16.53 10.99 -3.58
N ARG A 210 16.93 12.23 -3.85
CA ARG A 210 16.11 13.43 -3.57
C ARG A 210 14.91 13.49 -4.51
N GLU A 211 15.10 13.11 -5.77
CA GLU A 211 14.02 13.00 -6.75
C GLU A 211 13.06 11.88 -6.39
N MET A 212 13.55 10.73 -5.95
CA MET A 212 12.71 9.65 -5.43
C MET A 212 11.90 10.10 -4.20
N GLU A 213 12.51 10.86 -3.30
CA GLU A 213 11.82 11.41 -2.13
C GLU A 213 10.69 12.38 -2.54
N ARG A 214 10.94 13.25 -3.52
CA ARG A 214 9.89 14.12 -4.11
C ARG A 214 8.76 13.31 -4.74
N LEU A 215 9.06 12.15 -5.31
CA LEU A 215 8.06 11.19 -5.82
C LEU A 215 7.33 10.43 -4.70
N GLY A 216 7.66 10.68 -3.43
CA GLY A 216 7.03 10.05 -2.27
C GLY A 216 7.52 8.62 -2.03
N VAL A 217 8.77 8.33 -2.42
CA VAL A 217 9.47 7.07 -2.24
C VAL A 217 10.67 7.36 -1.34
N LYS A 218 10.63 6.92 -0.07
CA LYS A 218 11.57 7.36 0.98
C LYS A 218 12.76 6.43 1.15
N ALA A 219 13.96 6.97 1.35
CA ALA A 219 15.20 6.28 1.75
C ALA A 219 14.98 5.09 2.71
N ALA A 220 14.31 5.37 3.81
CA ALA A 220 14.00 4.41 4.88
C ALA A 220 13.22 3.15 4.43
N TRP A 221 12.58 3.15 3.27
CA TRP A 221 11.88 1.97 2.75
C TRP A 221 12.82 0.82 2.39
N TRP A 222 14.12 1.11 2.25
CA TRP A 222 15.12 0.17 1.77
C TRP A 222 16.47 0.25 2.52
N GLU A 223 16.52 0.96 3.64
CA GLU A 223 17.69 1.16 4.52
C GLU A 223 18.08 -0.10 5.33
N PHE A 224 17.96 -1.30 4.75
CA PHE A 224 18.55 -2.50 5.39
C PHE A 224 20.08 -2.56 5.25
N SER A 225 20.70 -1.59 4.57
CA SER A 225 22.14 -1.39 4.58
C SER A 225 22.44 0.10 4.35
N GLU A 226 23.01 0.77 5.34
CA GLU A 226 23.29 2.22 5.40
C GLU A 226 24.28 2.75 4.34
N SER A 227 24.62 1.99 3.29
CA SER A 227 25.79 2.32 2.45
C SER A 227 25.75 1.89 0.98
N ALA A 228 24.74 1.14 0.53
CA ALA A 228 24.80 0.55 -0.81
C ALA A 228 24.26 1.51 -1.88
N GLY A 229 25.18 2.22 -2.55
CA GLY A 229 24.96 3.13 -3.68
C GLY A 229 24.18 2.50 -4.83
N GLY A 230 22.84 2.53 -4.73
CA GLY A 230 21.95 2.08 -5.79
C GLY A 230 21.63 3.21 -6.75
N ARG A 231 21.43 2.87 -8.02
CA ARG A 231 20.90 3.79 -9.04
C ARG A 231 19.39 3.62 -9.13
N TRP A 232 18.70 4.70 -9.45
CA TRP A 232 17.26 4.71 -9.65
C TRP A 232 16.95 4.98 -11.10
N VAL A 233 16.00 4.24 -11.64
CA VAL A 233 15.42 4.51 -12.94
C VAL A 233 13.92 4.67 -12.76
N VAL A 234 13.36 5.74 -13.29
CA VAL A 234 11.92 6.06 -13.16
C VAL A 234 11.29 6.31 -14.51
N LYS A 235 9.98 6.03 -14.60
CA LYS A 235 9.18 6.38 -15.77
C LYS A 235 9.13 7.90 -15.90
N LYS A 236 9.48 8.42 -17.07
CA LYS A 236 9.38 9.84 -17.42
C LYS A 236 7.95 10.32 -17.23
N GLY A 237 7.82 11.49 -16.61
CA GLY A 237 6.51 12.04 -16.23
C GLY A 237 5.91 11.41 -14.97
N SER A 238 6.70 10.65 -14.19
CA SER A 238 6.25 10.22 -12.85
C SER A 238 5.88 11.42 -11.99
N LEU A 239 4.78 11.30 -11.26
CA LEU A 239 4.16 12.36 -10.46
C LEU A 239 4.38 12.14 -8.96
N ALA A 240 4.66 13.23 -8.25
CA ALA A 240 4.67 13.25 -6.79
C ALA A 240 3.32 12.81 -6.21
N ARG A 241 3.32 12.31 -4.96
CA ARG A 241 2.07 12.03 -4.25
C ARG A 241 1.28 13.34 -4.11
N GLY A 242 -0.01 13.31 -4.44
CA GLY A 242 -0.92 14.46 -4.32
C GLY A 242 -0.95 15.43 -5.51
N GLY A 243 -0.07 15.26 -6.52
CA GLY A 243 -0.01 16.17 -7.68
C GLY A 243 -1.13 16.00 -8.71
N GLY A 244 -2.14 15.15 -8.46
CA GLY A 244 -3.09 14.69 -9.48
C GLY A 244 -4.58 14.94 -9.22
N VAL A 245 -4.97 15.67 -8.17
CA VAL A 245 -6.40 15.86 -7.82
C VAL A 245 -6.90 17.27 -8.15
N GLY A 246 -6.25 17.96 -9.10
CA GLY A 246 -6.59 19.35 -9.45
C GLY A 246 -6.89 19.61 -10.93
N GLY A 247 -7.21 18.57 -11.73
CA GLY A 247 -7.47 18.71 -13.18
C GLY A 247 -8.78 18.05 -13.59
#